data_AF-A0AA36IKU9-F1
#
_entry.id   AF-A0AA36IKU9-F1
#
_cell.length_a   1.000
_cell.length_b   1.000
_cell.length_c   1.000
_cell.angle_alpha   90.00
_cell.angle_beta   90.00
_cell.angle_gamma   90.00
#
_symmetry.space_group_name_H-M   'P 1'
#
loop_
_entity.id
_entity.type
_entity.pdbx_description
1 polymer ?
#
loop_
_entity_poly.entity_id
_entity_poly.type
_entity_poly.pdbx_seq_one_letter_code
_entity_poly.pdbx_strand_id
1 'polypeptide(L)'
;MVNEWDEQTKSRVRALRLRGKSLREIVAETGVSKGAVQRICAAESTVERAAKKRRVEAAVAISRSSCKRAKASGDLMIVPVTVGGAVVNLHARSETTDFRSVPELFERQVYKPKDTLARQLCQSGKWQVLDVGANIGYASVCICLGLLRNATVSKLVCVEPGASNAAVLRRNLRSANLKALVLETAVSSRRGEGTLCQSNKYNFYRQTLTPVTKAASSSSVETALDILSNVSDVVGSLFIKLDCEGGEAHFAARLCGWISRLKKIDAVLVMGEISFDNLRLSHSGYTDLKRQFSDLNSDDWILARAIWGRAPLGTSEEGFTRSHLQASAGMELLYMRKQSTRGLDD
;
A
#
# COMPACT_ATOMS: atom_id res chain seq x y z
N MET A 1 -10.22 14.07 39.02
CA MET A 1 -9.22 13.15 39.61
C MET A 1 -8.56 12.29 38.53
N VAL A 2 -7.70 12.87 37.70
CA VAL A 2 -6.86 12.14 36.74
C VAL A 2 -5.43 12.54 37.06
N ASN A 3 -4.81 11.98 38.11
CA ASN A 3 -3.38 12.23 38.37
C ASN A 3 -2.67 11.35 39.42
N GLU A 4 -3.19 10.21 39.88
CA GLU A 4 -2.49 9.44 40.93
C GLU A 4 -1.97 8.10 40.44
N TRP A 5 -1.12 8.16 39.43
CA TRP A 5 -0.38 6.99 39.00
C TRP A 5 1.04 7.41 38.84
N ASP A 6 1.90 6.82 39.65
CA ASP A 6 3.31 7.06 39.57
C ASP A 6 3.86 6.61 38.20
N GLU A 7 4.95 7.23 37.77
CA GLU A 7 5.60 6.94 36.49
C GLU A 7 6.13 5.50 36.40
N GLN A 8 6.39 4.84 37.54
CA GLN A 8 6.84 3.45 37.58
C GLN A 8 5.70 2.51 37.17
N THR A 9 4.48 2.74 37.64
CA THR A 9 3.28 1.99 37.26
C THR A 9 2.97 2.17 35.78
N LYS A 10 3.05 3.41 35.26
CA LYS A 10 2.89 3.68 33.82
C LYS A 10 3.95 2.95 32.99
N SER A 11 5.22 3.05 33.40
CA SER A 11 6.34 2.39 32.73
C SER A 11 6.19 0.87 32.71
N ARG A 12 5.71 0.27 33.81
CA ARG A 12 5.48 -1.17 33.91
C ARG A 12 4.35 -1.64 33.00
N VAL A 13 3.21 -0.95 33.00
CA VAL A 13 2.09 -1.23 32.07
C VAL A 13 2.56 -1.15 30.61
N ARG A 14 3.35 -0.12 30.28
CA ARG A 14 3.93 0.07 28.95
C ARG A 14 4.84 -1.09 28.54
N ALA A 15 5.74 -1.50 29.41
CA ALA A 15 6.66 -2.61 29.15
C ALA A 15 5.92 -3.93 28.89
N LEU A 16 4.89 -4.24 29.67
CA LEU A 16 4.09 -5.45 29.49
C LEU A 16 3.29 -5.42 28.18
N ARG A 17 2.71 -4.27 27.84
CA ARG A 17 2.02 -4.09 26.55
C ARG A 17 2.96 -4.27 25.36
N LEU A 18 4.19 -3.74 25.43
CA LEU A 18 5.20 -3.90 24.37
C LEU A 18 5.63 -5.37 24.20
N ARG A 19 5.50 -6.21 25.23
CA ARG A 19 5.69 -7.66 25.17
C ARG A 19 4.48 -8.43 24.64
N GLY A 20 3.41 -7.74 24.24
CA GLY A 20 2.21 -8.37 23.69
C GLY A 20 1.26 -8.97 24.73
N LYS A 21 1.44 -8.65 26.03
CA LYS A 21 0.57 -9.15 27.10
C LYS A 21 -0.86 -8.66 26.92
N SER A 22 -1.82 -9.55 27.15
CA SER A 22 -3.25 -9.25 27.15
C SER A 22 -3.61 -8.31 28.32
N LEU A 23 -4.75 -7.62 28.20
CA LEU A 23 -5.24 -6.74 29.26
C LEU A 23 -5.40 -7.46 30.61
N ARG A 24 -5.82 -8.73 30.58
CA ARG A 24 -5.96 -9.55 31.80
C ARG A 24 -4.61 -9.85 32.43
N GLU A 25 -3.61 -10.22 31.63
CA GLU A 25 -2.25 -10.46 32.13
C GLU A 25 -1.62 -9.19 32.69
N ILE A 26 -1.81 -8.04 32.03
CA ILE A 26 -1.29 -6.76 32.54
C ILE A 26 -1.93 -6.44 33.89
N VAL A 27 -3.25 -6.60 34.03
CA VAL A 27 -3.96 -6.38 35.31
C VAL A 27 -3.43 -7.33 36.40
N ALA A 28 -3.28 -8.61 36.08
CA ALA A 28 -2.77 -9.61 37.03
C ALA A 28 -1.33 -9.32 37.46
N GLU A 29 -0.48 -8.91 36.51
CA GLU A 29 0.94 -8.65 36.78
C GLU A 29 1.16 -7.30 37.48
N THR A 30 0.35 -6.27 37.25
CA THR A 30 0.59 -4.94 37.87
C THR A 30 -0.25 -4.68 39.11
N GLY A 31 -1.31 -5.48 39.37
CA GLY A 31 -2.30 -5.20 40.42
C GLY A 31 -3.19 -3.99 40.13
N VAL A 32 -3.03 -3.35 38.98
CA VAL A 32 -3.80 -2.18 38.56
C VAL A 32 -5.14 -2.63 38.02
N SER A 33 -6.23 -1.93 38.38
CA SER A 33 -7.56 -2.28 37.87
C SER A 33 -7.67 -2.18 36.34
N LYS A 34 -8.58 -2.94 35.74
CA LYS A 34 -8.77 -2.97 34.28
C LYS A 34 -9.04 -1.58 33.68
N GLY A 35 -10.00 -0.84 34.25
CA GLY A 35 -10.36 0.50 33.78
C GLY A 35 -9.22 1.49 33.91
N ALA A 36 -8.38 1.27 34.91
CA ALA A 36 -7.16 1.97 35.11
C ALA A 36 -6.16 1.68 33.96
N VAL A 37 -5.81 0.42 33.68
CA VAL A 37 -4.88 0.06 32.60
C VAL A 37 -5.35 0.61 31.24
N GLN A 38 -6.67 0.57 31.00
CA GLN A 38 -7.28 1.15 29.80
C GLN A 38 -7.04 2.67 29.69
N ARG A 39 -7.15 3.42 30.79
CA ARG A 39 -6.86 4.86 30.79
C ARG A 39 -5.41 5.19 30.51
N ILE A 40 -4.45 4.45 31.08
CA ILE A 40 -3.03 4.59 30.70
C ILE A 40 -2.87 4.35 29.21
N CYS A 41 -3.37 3.21 28.71
CA CYS A 41 -3.21 2.86 27.31
C CYS A 41 -3.81 3.93 26.39
N ALA A 42 -4.96 4.51 26.76
CA ALA A 42 -5.61 5.58 26.02
C ALA A 42 -4.79 6.88 26.05
N ALA A 43 -4.30 7.29 27.23
CA ALA A 43 -3.47 8.48 27.39
C ALA A 43 -2.16 8.38 26.60
N GLU A 44 -1.46 7.23 26.70
CA GLU A 44 -0.27 6.96 25.90
C GLU A 44 -0.56 7.00 24.41
N SER A 45 -1.69 6.43 23.98
CA SER A 45 -2.10 6.47 22.56
C SER A 45 -2.32 7.91 22.09
N THR A 46 -2.84 8.80 22.95
CA THR A 46 -3.00 10.22 22.66
C THR A 46 -1.65 10.94 22.56
N VAL A 47 -0.74 10.71 23.52
CA VAL A 47 0.61 11.30 23.50
C VAL A 47 1.39 10.80 22.29
N GLU A 48 1.34 9.51 21.97
CA GLU A 48 1.97 8.91 20.80
C GLU A 48 1.39 9.48 19.50
N ARG A 49 0.06 9.64 19.41
CA ARG A 49 -0.59 10.30 18.26
C ARG A 49 -0.14 11.76 18.12
N ALA A 50 -0.04 12.51 19.22
CA ALA A 50 0.39 13.91 19.19
C ALA A 50 1.88 14.03 18.79
N ALA A 51 2.75 13.19 19.34
CA ALA A 51 4.16 13.15 18.98
C ALA A 51 4.35 12.74 17.51
N LYS A 52 3.60 11.73 17.05
CA LYS A 52 3.57 11.32 15.64
C LYS A 52 3.10 12.46 14.73
N LYS A 53 2.00 13.15 15.09
CA LYS A 53 1.50 14.32 14.36
C LYS A 53 2.56 15.43 14.26
N ARG A 54 3.26 15.75 15.35
CA ARG A 54 4.34 16.76 15.31
C ARG A 54 5.51 16.35 14.42
N ARG A 55 5.88 15.06 14.40
CA ARG A 55 6.90 14.53 13.48
C ARG A 55 6.45 14.66 12.02
N VAL A 56 5.20 14.34 11.73
CA VAL A 56 4.57 14.53 10.41
C VAL A 56 4.67 15.99 9.98
N GLU A 57 4.24 16.90 10.84
CA GLU A 57 4.22 18.33 10.56
C GLU A 57 5.64 18.88 10.36
N ALA A 58 6.61 18.43 11.16
CA ALA A 58 8.02 18.80 11.00
C ALA A 58 8.61 18.26 9.69
N ALA A 59 8.36 16.99 9.35
CA ALA A 59 8.81 16.38 8.11
C ALA A 59 8.21 17.09 6.88
N VAL A 60 6.90 17.41 6.94
CA VAL A 60 6.22 18.21 5.90
C VAL A 60 6.79 19.62 5.82
N ALA A 61 7.13 20.26 6.94
CA ALA A 61 7.72 21.60 6.95
C ALA A 61 9.13 21.61 6.34
N ILE A 62 9.98 20.65 6.71
CA ILE A 62 11.33 20.44 6.13
C ILE A 62 11.22 20.13 4.64
N SER A 63 10.26 19.30 4.25
CA SER A 63 10.01 19.00 2.85
C SER A 63 9.56 20.24 2.08
N ARG A 64 8.66 21.08 2.63
CA ARG A 64 8.22 22.32 1.99
C ARG A 64 9.36 23.33 1.78
N SER A 65 10.23 23.50 2.78
CA SER A 65 11.39 24.40 2.66
C SER A 65 12.43 23.86 1.68
N SER A 66 12.61 22.53 1.63
CA SER A 66 13.49 21.87 0.67
C SER A 66 12.94 21.91 -0.76
N CYS A 67 11.62 21.77 -0.93
CA CYS A 67 10.95 21.96 -2.22
C CYS A 67 11.24 23.35 -2.78
N LYS A 68 11.11 24.43 -1.99
CA LYS A 68 11.38 25.80 -2.47
C LYS A 68 12.79 25.95 -3.06
N ARG A 69 13.79 25.29 -2.47
CA ARG A 69 15.17 25.29 -2.99
C ARG A 69 15.34 24.41 -4.23
N ALA A 70 14.80 23.19 -4.21
CA ALA A 70 14.91 22.25 -5.33
C ALA A 70 14.16 22.71 -6.59
N LYS A 71 13.06 23.46 -6.43
CA LYS A 71 12.34 24.08 -7.55
C LYS A 71 13.21 25.05 -8.34
N ALA A 72 14.12 25.76 -7.67
CA ALA A 72 15.00 26.72 -8.33
C ALA A 72 16.11 26.05 -9.16
N SER A 73 16.50 24.81 -8.83
CA SER A 73 17.58 24.10 -9.53
C SER A 73 17.09 23.03 -10.52
N GLY A 74 15.81 22.65 -10.47
CA GLY A 74 15.28 21.51 -11.25
C GLY A 74 15.73 20.15 -10.72
N ASP A 75 16.42 20.10 -9.58
CA ASP A 75 16.92 18.86 -9.00
C ASP A 75 15.83 18.05 -8.29
N LEU A 76 16.11 16.76 -8.11
CA LEU A 76 15.33 15.91 -7.21
C LEU A 76 15.54 16.35 -5.76
N MET A 77 14.45 16.52 -5.02
CA MET A 77 14.48 16.73 -3.59
C MET A 77 14.81 15.40 -2.89
N ILE A 78 15.73 15.42 -1.93
CA ILE A 78 16.00 14.28 -1.06
C ILE A 78 15.12 14.39 0.19
N VAL A 79 14.36 13.33 0.48
CA VAL A 79 13.49 13.19 1.64
C VAL A 79 13.97 12.01 2.48
N PRO A 80 14.63 12.27 3.64
CA PRO A 80 15.00 11.21 4.55
C PRO A 80 13.74 10.64 5.21
N VAL A 81 13.56 9.32 5.12
CA VAL A 81 12.47 8.59 5.80
C VAL A 81 13.03 7.50 6.69
N THR A 82 12.38 7.26 7.83
CA THR A 82 12.69 6.09 8.68
C THR A 82 11.70 4.97 8.37
N VAL A 83 12.20 3.85 7.87
CA VAL A 83 11.40 2.67 7.52
C VAL A 83 12.15 1.41 7.96
N GLY A 84 11.45 0.49 8.64
CA GLY A 84 12.09 -0.74 9.13
C GLY A 84 13.19 -0.55 10.18
N GLY A 85 13.34 0.66 10.74
CA GLY A 85 14.46 1.02 11.62
C GLY A 85 15.69 1.57 10.88
N ALA A 86 15.67 1.61 9.55
CA ALA A 86 16.70 2.23 8.73
C ALA A 86 16.27 3.62 8.26
N VAL A 87 17.25 4.52 8.04
CA VAL A 87 17.03 5.79 7.35
C VAL A 87 17.32 5.61 5.87
N VAL A 88 16.35 5.95 5.02
CA VAL A 88 16.45 5.87 3.56
C VAL A 88 16.28 7.26 2.97
N ASN A 89 17.21 7.65 2.09
CA ASN A 89 17.15 8.91 1.36
C ASN A 89 16.36 8.72 0.07
N LEU A 90 15.06 9.01 0.15
CA LEU A 90 14.17 8.96 -0.99
C LEU A 90 14.27 10.24 -1.82
N HIS A 91 13.96 10.14 -3.09
CA HIS A 91 14.00 11.22 -4.06
C HIS A 91 12.58 11.53 -4.52
N ALA A 92 12.23 12.80 -4.47
CA ALA A 92 10.98 13.36 -4.94
C ALA A 92 11.26 14.37 -6.05
N ARG A 93 10.36 14.51 -7.00
CA ARG A 93 10.45 15.56 -8.02
C ARG A 93 9.96 16.88 -7.42
N SER A 94 10.75 17.94 -7.58
CA SER A 94 10.53 19.25 -6.93
C SER A 94 9.21 19.95 -7.31
N GLU A 95 8.72 19.73 -8.53
CA GLU A 95 7.49 20.34 -9.06
C GLU A 95 6.24 19.46 -8.93
N THR A 96 6.31 18.39 -8.14
CA THR A 96 5.22 17.42 -7.98
C THR A 96 4.65 17.38 -6.57
N THR A 97 3.61 16.58 -6.40
CA THR A 97 3.01 16.22 -5.11
C THR A 97 3.65 15.01 -4.45
N ASP A 98 4.74 14.44 -5.01
CA ASP A 98 5.42 13.24 -4.51
C ASP A 98 5.67 13.28 -3.00
N PHE A 99 6.06 14.44 -2.48
CA PHE A 99 6.36 14.63 -1.06
C PHE A 99 5.14 14.45 -0.13
N ARG A 100 3.92 14.65 -0.66
CA ARG A 100 2.69 14.48 0.10
C ARG A 100 2.42 13.00 0.43
N SER A 101 2.96 12.08 -0.38
CA SER A 101 2.84 10.64 -0.13
C SER A 101 3.70 10.16 1.03
N VAL A 102 4.72 10.93 1.46
CA VAL A 102 5.62 10.48 2.55
C VAL A 102 4.88 10.30 3.89
N PRO A 103 4.13 11.29 4.40
CA PRO A 103 3.32 11.10 5.60
C PRO A 103 2.32 9.95 5.50
N GLU A 104 1.73 9.77 4.33
CA GLU A 104 0.74 8.73 4.10
C GLU A 104 1.37 7.34 4.19
N LEU A 105 2.45 7.13 3.45
CA LEU A 105 3.08 5.82 3.33
C LEU A 105 3.88 5.45 4.58
N PHE A 106 4.76 6.32 5.06
CA PHE A 106 5.72 5.95 6.10
C PHE A 106 5.21 6.20 7.52
N GLU A 107 4.40 7.23 7.70
CA GLU A 107 3.90 7.60 9.02
C GLU A 107 2.52 6.98 9.25
N ARG A 108 1.55 7.23 8.38
CA ARG A 108 0.21 6.64 8.49
C ARG A 108 0.20 5.15 8.17
N GLN A 109 1.22 4.66 7.45
CA GLN A 109 1.38 3.24 7.12
C GLN A 109 0.11 2.69 6.47
N VAL A 110 -0.40 3.38 5.44
CA VAL A 110 -1.65 2.99 4.77
C VAL A 110 -1.62 1.56 4.23
N TYR A 111 -0.44 1.05 3.85
CA TYR A 111 -0.26 -0.34 3.44
C TYR A 111 -0.13 -1.34 4.60
N LYS A 112 -0.17 -0.93 5.86
CA LYS A 112 -0.14 -1.87 6.98
C LYS A 112 -1.48 -2.59 7.09
N PRO A 113 -1.52 -3.92 6.94
CA PRO A 113 -2.76 -4.67 7.12
C PRO A 113 -3.30 -4.43 8.54
N LYS A 114 -4.60 -4.11 8.64
CA LYS A 114 -5.29 -3.96 9.93
C LYS A 114 -5.55 -5.33 10.56
N ASP A 115 -5.73 -6.35 9.72
CA ASP A 115 -5.97 -7.72 10.12
C ASP A 115 -4.73 -8.35 10.79
N THR A 116 -4.94 -9.18 11.80
CA THR A 116 -3.85 -9.82 12.57
C THR A 116 -3.18 -10.93 11.77
N LEU A 117 -3.95 -11.73 11.04
CA LEU A 117 -3.42 -12.85 10.24
C LEU A 117 -2.60 -12.32 9.06
N ALA A 118 -3.10 -11.32 8.34
CA ALA A 118 -2.34 -10.68 7.27
C ALA A 118 -1.01 -10.08 7.77
N ARG A 119 -1.01 -9.50 8.98
CA ARG A 119 0.22 -9.04 9.64
C ARG A 119 1.17 -10.18 9.97
N GLN A 120 0.67 -11.31 10.48
CA GLN A 120 1.50 -12.48 10.78
C GLN A 120 2.10 -13.08 9.51
N LEU A 121 1.33 -13.17 8.43
CA LEU A 121 1.85 -13.62 7.14
C LEU A 121 3.00 -12.74 6.64
N CYS A 122 2.86 -11.42 6.75
CA CYS A 122 3.90 -10.47 6.34
C CYS A 122 5.18 -10.55 7.19
N GLN A 123 5.15 -11.23 8.33
CA GLN A 123 6.29 -11.33 9.25
C GLN A 123 7.20 -12.52 9.00
N SER A 124 6.86 -13.42 8.07
CA SER A 124 7.64 -14.63 7.82
C SER A 124 7.56 -15.09 6.37
N GLY A 125 8.42 -16.05 6.02
CA GLY A 125 8.42 -16.68 4.71
C GLY A 125 9.15 -15.91 3.61
N LYS A 126 9.07 -16.47 2.41
CA LYS A 126 9.66 -15.93 1.18
C LYS A 126 8.56 -15.27 0.37
N TRP A 127 8.73 -13.99 0.04
CA TRP A 127 7.76 -13.21 -0.71
C TRP A 127 8.30 -12.82 -2.08
N GLN A 128 7.41 -12.79 -3.05
CA GLN A 128 7.57 -12.00 -4.27
C GLN A 128 6.64 -10.80 -4.18
N VAL A 129 7.09 -9.65 -4.67
CA VAL A 129 6.34 -8.40 -4.62
C VAL A 129 6.15 -7.91 -6.04
N LEU A 130 4.90 -7.65 -6.40
CA LEU A 130 4.50 -6.99 -7.64
C LEU A 130 3.86 -5.65 -7.30
N ASP A 131 4.51 -4.56 -7.66
CA ASP A 131 4.03 -3.20 -7.46
C ASP A 131 3.55 -2.62 -8.79
N VAL A 132 2.23 -2.59 -9.00
CA VAL A 132 1.59 -2.09 -10.22
C VAL A 132 1.19 -0.64 -10.04
N GLY A 133 1.73 0.22 -10.91
CA GLY A 133 1.70 1.68 -10.76
C GLY A 133 2.64 2.11 -9.64
N ALA A 134 3.89 1.69 -9.74
CA ALA A 134 4.91 1.94 -8.72
C ALA A 134 5.25 3.43 -8.57
N ASN A 135 4.93 4.25 -9.59
CA ASN A 135 5.21 5.69 -9.62
C ASN A 135 6.70 5.93 -9.32
N ILE A 136 7.03 6.67 -8.26
CA ILE A 136 8.42 6.93 -7.85
C ILE A 136 8.97 5.93 -6.82
N GLY A 137 8.28 4.83 -6.52
CA GLY A 137 8.79 3.71 -5.72
C GLY A 137 8.64 3.83 -4.20
N TYR A 138 7.94 4.85 -3.70
CA TYR A 138 7.75 5.00 -2.25
C TYR A 138 6.97 3.84 -1.65
N ALA A 139 5.92 3.38 -2.34
CA ALA A 139 5.14 2.22 -1.93
C ALA A 139 6.02 0.96 -1.86
N SER A 140 6.80 0.69 -2.91
CA SER A 140 7.72 -0.46 -2.97
C SER A 140 8.69 -0.48 -1.78
N VAL A 141 9.30 0.67 -1.47
CA VAL A 141 10.21 0.82 -0.32
C VAL A 141 9.48 0.61 1.00
N CYS A 142 8.31 1.22 1.18
CA CYS A 142 7.49 1.07 2.37
C CYS A 142 7.05 -0.39 2.60
N ILE A 143 6.67 -1.09 1.54
CA ILE A 143 6.25 -2.50 1.60
C ILE A 143 7.46 -3.37 1.98
N CYS A 144 8.58 -3.27 1.25
CA CYS A 144 9.71 -4.18 1.45
C CYS A 144 10.43 -3.94 2.77
N LEU A 145 10.75 -2.68 3.11
CA LEU A 145 11.51 -2.36 4.32
C LEU A 145 10.62 -2.14 5.55
N GLY A 146 9.32 -1.88 5.35
CA GLY A 146 8.39 -1.64 6.44
C GLY A 146 7.57 -2.87 6.75
N LEU A 147 6.68 -3.23 5.82
CA LEU A 147 5.69 -4.29 6.03
C LEU A 147 6.33 -5.69 6.05
N LEU A 148 7.19 -5.99 5.08
CA LEU A 148 7.82 -7.29 4.86
C LEU A 148 9.23 -7.37 5.45
N ARG A 149 9.59 -6.47 6.38
CA ARG A 149 10.96 -6.33 6.89
C ARG A 149 11.53 -7.58 7.57
N ASN A 150 10.65 -8.43 8.11
CA ASN A 150 11.02 -9.68 8.79
C ASN A 150 10.92 -10.89 7.84
N ALA A 151 10.46 -10.67 6.60
CA ALA A 151 10.32 -11.68 5.58
C ALA A 151 11.45 -11.55 4.53
N THR A 152 11.67 -12.61 3.75
CA THR A 152 12.63 -12.56 2.66
C THR A 152 11.94 -12.13 1.37
N VAL A 153 12.20 -10.92 0.88
CA VAL A 153 11.75 -10.49 -0.45
C VAL A 153 12.68 -11.08 -1.50
N SER A 154 12.23 -12.14 -2.16
CA SER A 154 13.01 -12.89 -3.15
C SER A 154 12.96 -12.31 -4.55
N LYS A 155 11.90 -11.58 -4.87
CA LYS A 155 11.72 -10.90 -6.14
C LYS A 155 10.87 -9.66 -5.93
N LEU A 156 11.27 -8.55 -6.53
CA LEU A 156 10.50 -7.31 -6.59
C LEU A 156 10.36 -6.92 -8.06
N VAL A 157 9.13 -6.81 -8.53
CA VAL A 157 8.78 -6.33 -9.87
C VAL A 157 7.94 -5.06 -9.69
N CYS A 158 8.40 -3.97 -10.28
CA CYS A 158 7.71 -2.68 -10.26
C CYS A 158 7.28 -2.32 -11.69
N VAL A 159 6.03 -1.94 -11.87
CA VAL A 159 5.47 -1.53 -13.17
C VAL A 159 5.16 -0.05 -13.12
N GLU A 160 5.78 0.72 -14.00
CA GLU A 160 5.59 2.17 -14.08
C GLU A 160 5.72 2.66 -15.54
N PRO A 161 4.63 3.12 -16.18
CA PRO A 161 4.67 3.50 -17.60
C PRO A 161 5.40 4.81 -17.89
N GLY A 162 5.51 5.71 -16.91
CA GLY A 162 6.14 7.01 -17.09
C GLY A 162 7.65 6.93 -16.93
N ALA A 163 8.41 7.13 -18.00
CA ALA A 163 9.89 7.08 -17.97
C ALA A 163 10.50 7.99 -16.89
N SER A 164 9.95 9.19 -16.69
CA SER A 164 10.39 10.11 -15.62
C SER A 164 10.15 9.55 -14.22
N ASN A 165 9.03 8.86 -14.01
CA ASN A 165 8.70 8.22 -12.73
C ASN A 165 9.63 7.01 -12.52
N ALA A 166 9.78 6.17 -13.54
CA ALA A 166 10.64 4.98 -13.53
C ALA A 166 12.11 5.32 -13.24
N ALA A 167 12.62 6.45 -13.73
CA ALA A 167 13.96 6.94 -13.41
C ALA A 167 14.12 7.24 -11.90
N VAL A 168 13.14 7.91 -11.30
CA VAL A 168 13.14 8.23 -9.86
C VAL A 168 12.91 6.96 -9.01
N LEU A 169 12.00 6.08 -9.44
CA LEU A 169 11.76 4.75 -8.86
C LEU A 169 13.07 3.96 -8.75
N ARG A 170 13.83 3.82 -9.84
CA ARG A 170 15.12 3.11 -9.83
C ARG A 170 16.11 3.75 -8.85
N ARG A 171 16.14 5.08 -8.77
CA ARG A 171 17.00 5.80 -7.82
C ARG A 171 16.61 5.52 -6.37
N ASN A 172 15.32 5.48 -6.07
CA ASN A 172 14.80 5.18 -4.74
C ASN A 172 15.01 3.73 -4.32
N LEU A 173 14.81 2.78 -5.25
CA LEU A 173 15.11 1.37 -5.01
C LEU A 173 16.60 1.16 -4.72
N ARG A 174 17.49 1.82 -5.48
CA ARG A 174 18.94 1.80 -5.21
C ARG A 174 19.27 2.41 -3.85
N SER A 175 18.72 3.58 -3.50
CA SER A 175 18.91 4.19 -2.16
C SER A 175 18.47 3.28 -1.02
N ALA A 176 17.48 2.42 -1.26
CA ALA A 176 16.93 1.47 -0.31
C ALA A 176 17.66 0.11 -0.32
N ASN A 177 18.70 -0.07 -1.15
CA ASN A 177 19.37 -1.36 -1.40
C ASN A 177 18.42 -2.47 -1.85
N LEU A 178 17.36 -2.12 -2.57
CA LEU A 178 16.39 -3.07 -3.12
C LEU A 178 16.73 -3.40 -4.57
N LYS A 179 16.91 -4.69 -4.85
CA LYS A 179 17.04 -5.20 -6.23
C LYS A 179 15.64 -5.44 -6.79
N ALA A 180 15.31 -4.76 -7.88
CA ALA A 180 14.01 -4.89 -8.53
C ALA A 180 14.14 -4.97 -10.05
N LEU A 181 13.20 -5.66 -10.69
CA LEU A 181 12.91 -5.52 -12.11
C LEU A 181 11.92 -4.37 -12.29
N VAL A 182 12.28 -3.35 -13.06
CA VAL A 182 11.40 -2.20 -13.36
C VAL A 182 10.94 -2.31 -14.80
N LEU A 183 9.63 -2.51 -14.99
CA LEU A 183 8.96 -2.59 -16.28
C LEU A 183 8.35 -1.23 -16.63
N GLU A 184 8.85 -0.62 -17.70
CA GLU A 184 8.35 0.67 -18.21
C GLU A 184 7.15 0.48 -19.14
N THR A 185 6.05 -0.03 -18.57
CA THR A 185 4.86 -0.39 -19.31
C THR A 185 3.58 -0.03 -18.56
N ALA A 186 2.52 0.27 -19.32
CA ALA A 186 1.19 0.44 -18.76
C ALA A 186 0.46 -0.90 -18.70
N VAL A 187 -0.47 -1.03 -17.75
CA VAL A 187 -1.25 -2.24 -17.57
C VAL A 187 -2.57 -2.12 -18.31
N SER A 188 -2.90 -3.11 -19.14
CA SER A 188 -4.18 -3.19 -19.84
C SER A 188 -4.72 -4.62 -19.94
N SER A 189 -5.92 -4.73 -20.50
CA SER A 189 -6.54 -6.00 -20.86
C SER A 189 -6.03 -6.56 -22.21
N ARG A 190 -5.34 -5.73 -23.01
CA ARG A 190 -4.80 -6.07 -24.34
C ARG A 190 -3.40 -5.49 -24.50
N ARG A 191 -2.51 -6.20 -25.21
CA ARG A 191 -1.21 -5.67 -25.62
C ARG A 191 -1.43 -4.56 -26.64
N GLY A 192 -0.55 -3.58 -26.65
CA GLY A 192 -0.52 -2.54 -27.67
C GLY A 192 0.39 -1.39 -27.31
N GLU A 193 0.12 -0.26 -27.92
CA GLU A 193 0.76 1.02 -27.60
C GLU A 193 -0.31 2.04 -27.28
N GLY A 194 0.01 2.96 -26.38
CA GLY A 194 -0.85 4.07 -26.05
C GLY A 194 -0.02 5.29 -25.69
N THR A 195 -0.62 6.45 -25.83
CA THR A 195 0.00 7.70 -25.41
C THR A 195 -0.32 7.92 -23.94
N LEU A 196 0.71 8.11 -23.13
CA LEU A 196 0.57 8.50 -21.73
C LEU A 196 0.35 10.01 -21.67
N CYS A 197 -0.89 10.45 -21.51
CA CYS A 197 -1.23 11.85 -21.38
C CYS A 197 -1.10 12.30 -19.93
N GLN A 198 -0.26 13.32 -19.68
CA GLN A 198 -0.22 14.04 -18.42
C GLN A 198 -1.15 15.24 -18.50
N SER A 199 -2.15 15.30 -17.61
CA SER A 199 -2.99 16.49 -17.50
C SER A 199 -2.29 17.56 -16.66
N ASN A 200 -2.04 18.73 -17.24
CA ASN A 200 -1.56 19.90 -16.49
C ASN A 200 -2.68 20.59 -15.69
N LYS A 201 -3.95 20.23 -15.92
CA LYS A 201 -5.12 21.04 -15.50
C LYS A 201 -5.84 20.51 -14.26
N TYR A 202 -5.79 19.20 -14.02
CA TYR A 202 -6.48 18.55 -12.90
C TYR A 202 -5.59 17.44 -12.36
N ASN A 203 -5.17 17.58 -11.09
CA ASN A 203 -4.23 16.69 -10.42
C ASN A 203 -2.91 16.57 -11.17
N PHE A 204 -1.98 17.48 -10.86
CA PHE A 204 -0.58 17.41 -11.28
C PHE A 204 -0.13 15.95 -11.25
N TYR A 205 0.17 15.38 -12.42
CA TYR A 205 0.68 14.01 -12.63
C TYR A 205 -0.33 12.85 -12.69
N ARG A 206 -1.65 13.08 -12.82
CA ARG A 206 -2.55 12.01 -13.29
C ARG A 206 -2.18 11.64 -14.73
N GLN A 207 -1.89 10.37 -14.93
CA GLN A 207 -1.55 9.80 -16.21
C GLN A 207 -2.74 9.01 -16.75
N THR A 208 -3.20 9.37 -17.94
CA THR A 208 -4.25 8.63 -18.64
C THR A 208 -3.67 8.05 -19.92
N LEU A 209 -3.95 6.79 -20.18
CA LEU A 209 -3.61 6.17 -21.44
C LEU A 209 -4.67 6.52 -22.50
N THR A 210 -4.24 7.10 -23.61
CA THR A 210 -5.11 7.39 -24.77
C THR A 210 -4.60 6.64 -26.01
N PRO A 211 -5.45 6.38 -27.02
CA PRO A 211 -4.99 5.84 -28.29
C PRO A 211 -3.87 6.70 -28.88
N VAL A 212 -2.91 6.07 -29.55
CA VAL A 212 -1.76 6.77 -30.13
C VAL A 212 -2.23 7.86 -31.08
N THR A 213 -1.99 9.12 -30.71
CA THR A 213 -2.14 10.27 -31.61
C THR A 213 -0.76 10.75 -32.02
N LYS A 214 -0.62 11.27 -33.26
CA LYS A 214 0.68 11.50 -33.95
C LYS A 214 1.68 12.45 -33.26
N ALA A 215 1.43 12.98 -32.06
CA ALA A 215 2.20 14.10 -31.51
C ALA A 215 2.63 13.98 -30.03
N ALA A 216 2.53 12.81 -29.40
CA ALA A 216 2.88 12.67 -27.98
C ALA A 216 3.69 11.41 -27.70
N SER A 217 4.48 11.46 -26.61
CA SER A 217 5.28 10.33 -26.12
C SER A 217 4.41 9.09 -25.91
N SER A 218 4.67 8.04 -26.68
CA SER A 218 4.03 6.74 -26.52
C SER A 218 4.72 5.93 -25.41
N SER A 219 3.92 5.16 -24.67
CA SER A 219 4.37 4.14 -23.74
C SER A 219 3.92 2.79 -24.24
N SER A 220 4.78 1.77 -24.04
CA SER A 220 4.38 0.39 -24.27
C SER A 220 3.22 0.01 -23.34
N VAL A 221 2.31 -0.84 -23.82
CA VAL A 221 1.17 -1.33 -23.04
C VAL A 221 1.21 -2.84 -23.03
N GLU A 222 1.40 -3.42 -21.85
CA GLU A 222 1.41 -4.86 -21.63
C GLU A 222 0.10 -5.33 -21.02
N THR A 223 -0.20 -6.62 -21.21
CA THR A 223 -1.35 -7.21 -20.51
C THR A 223 -1.00 -7.52 -19.06
N ALA A 224 -2.02 -7.56 -18.21
CA ALA A 224 -1.87 -8.09 -16.86
C ALA A 224 -1.20 -9.48 -16.84
N LEU A 225 -1.49 -10.36 -17.81
CA LEU A 225 -0.89 -11.71 -17.88
C LEU A 225 0.61 -11.67 -18.18
N ASP A 226 1.05 -10.74 -19.03
CA ASP A 226 2.47 -10.58 -19.36
C ASP A 226 3.24 -10.09 -18.14
N ILE A 227 2.69 -9.11 -17.43
CA ILE A 227 3.25 -8.63 -16.17
C ILE A 227 3.30 -9.76 -15.14
N LEU A 228 2.22 -10.52 -15.00
CA LEU A 228 2.14 -11.64 -14.06
C LEU A 228 3.10 -12.78 -14.42
N SER A 229 3.49 -12.94 -15.68
CA SER A 229 4.54 -13.90 -16.07
C SER A 229 5.90 -13.57 -15.45
N ASN A 230 6.16 -12.31 -15.13
CA ASN A 230 7.37 -11.92 -14.40
C ASN A 230 7.37 -12.40 -12.94
N VAL A 231 6.24 -12.91 -12.45
CA VAL A 231 6.10 -13.56 -11.14
C VAL A 231 5.43 -14.94 -11.28
N SER A 232 5.57 -15.64 -12.43
CA SER A 232 4.95 -16.97 -12.61
C SER A 232 5.64 -18.06 -11.81
N ASP A 233 6.93 -17.91 -11.54
CA ASP A 233 7.77 -18.96 -10.94
C ASP A 233 7.74 -18.88 -9.41
N VAL A 234 6.67 -18.30 -8.84
CA VAL A 234 6.56 -18.07 -7.39
C VAL A 234 6.59 -19.39 -6.64
N VAL A 235 7.57 -19.46 -5.74
CA VAL A 235 7.62 -20.39 -4.62
C VAL A 235 7.55 -19.54 -3.37
N GLY A 236 6.52 -19.74 -2.55
CA GLY A 236 6.27 -18.96 -1.34
C GLY A 236 5.02 -18.09 -1.47
N SER A 237 5.08 -16.87 -0.97
CA SER A 237 3.97 -15.92 -0.95
C SER A 237 4.13 -14.82 -2.01
N LEU A 238 3.02 -14.22 -2.43
CA LEU A 238 2.97 -13.13 -3.39
C LEU A 238 2.24 -11.93 -2.80
N PHE A 239 2.88 -10.76 -2.83
CA PHE A 239 2.30 -9.48 -2.48
C PHE A 239 2.08 -8.68 -3.76
N ILE A 240 0.87 -8.14 -3.96
CA ILE A 240 0.54 -7.32 -5.12
C ILE A 240 0.00 -5.96 -4.64
N LYS A 241 0.64 -4.86 -5.02
CA LYS A 241 0.06 -3.52 -4.91
C LYS A 241 -0.56 -3.14 -6.26
N LEU A 242 -1.83 -2.73 -6.26
CA LEU A 242 -2.58 -2.31 -7.45
C LEU A 242 -3.09 -0.88 -7.29
N ASP A 243 -2.39 0.06 -7.90
CA ASP A 243 -2.87 1.45 -7.99
C ASP A 243 -2.15 2.07 -9.19
N CYS A 244 -2.80 1.95 -10.35
CA CYS A 244 -2.33 2.23 -11.69
C CYS A 244 -3.28 3.19 -12.45
N GLU A 245 -4.06 3.96 -11.71
CA GLU A 245 -4.89 5.08 -12.16
C GLU A 245 -5.87 4.73 -13.29
N GLY A 246 -6.54 3.58 -13.21
CA GLY A 246 -7.63 3.18 -14.11
C GLY A 246 -7.51 1.77 -14.71
N GLY A 247 -6.35 1.11 -14.56
CA GLY A 247 -6.14 -0.26 -15.01
C GLY A 247 -6.56 -1.35 -14.01
N GLU A 248 -7.02 -0.98 -12.81
CA GLU A 248 -7.10 -1.86 -11.65
C GLU A 248 -8.04 -3.04 -11.89
N ALA A 249 -9.25 -2.80 -12.39
CA ALA A 249 -10.19 -3.90 -12.58
C ALA A 249 -9.87 -4.77 -13.80
N HIS A 250 -9.25 -4.21 -14.84
CA HIS A 250 -8.72 -5.01 -15.92
C HIS A 250 -7.65 -5.97 -15.41
N PHE A 251 -6.79 -5.50 -14.50
CA PHE A 251 -5.80 -6.35 -13.84
C PHE A 251 -6.47 -7.37 -12.92
N ALA A 252 -7.39 -6.95 -12.05
CA ALA A 252 -8.07 -7.81 -11.08
C ALA A 252 -8.84 -8.96 -11.75
N ALA A 253 -9.56 -8.69 -12.85
CA ALA A 253 -10.28 -9.71 -13.61
C ALA A 253 -9.35 -10.80 -14.18
N ARG A 254 -8.11 -10.45 -14.53
CA ARG A 254 -7.11 -11.41 -15.03
C ARG A 254 -6.36 -12.11 -13.90
N LEU A 255 -6.21 -11.43 -12.77
CA LEU A 255 -5.54 -11.94 -11.59
C LEU A 255 -6.22 -13.22 -11.07
N CYS A 256 -7.55 -13.26 -11.00
CA CYS A 256 -8.30 -14.44 -10.56
C CYS A 256 -7.95 -15.70 -11.36
N GLY A 257 -8.04 -15.62 -12.69
CA GLY A 257 -7.73 -16.75 -13.58
C GLY A 257 -6.24 -17.09 -13.65
N TRP A 258 -5.36 -16.18 -13.24
CA TRP A 258 -3.94 -16.46 -13.11
C TRP A 258 -3.62 -17.15 -11.77
N ILE A 259 -4.17 -16.68 -10.66
CA ILE A 259 -4.00 -17.27 -9.33
C ILE A 259 -4.42 -18.75 -9.32
N SER A 260 -5.54 -19.09 -9.96
CA SER A 260 -6.02 -20.47 -10.03
C SER A 260 -5.05 -21.46 -10.70
N ARG A 261 -4.06 -20.96 -11.46
CA ARG A 261 -3.04 -21.78 -12.12
C ARG A 261 -1.76 -21.95 -11.30
N LEU A 262 -1.62 -21.22 -10.20
CA LEU A 262 -0.41 -21.22 -9.38
C LEU A 262 -0.41 -22.42 -8.44
N LYS A 263 0.48 -23.39 -8.71
CA LYS A 263 0.53 -24.64 -7.93
C LYS A 263 1.32 -24.50 -6.61
N LYS A 264 2.23 -23.54 -6.51
CA LYS A 264 3.28 -23.45 -5.47
C LYS A 264 3.25 -22.16 -4.62
N ILE A 265 2.07 -21.55 -4.48
CA ILE A 265 1.91 -20.34 -3.66
C ILE A 265 1.27 -20.67 -2.32
N ASP A 266 1.89 -20.19 -1.25
CA ASP A 266 1.41 -20.31 0.14
C ASP A 266 0.31 -19.28 0.43
N ALA A 267 0.53 -18.04 -0.01
CA ALA A 267 -0.41 -16.94 0.16
C ALA A 267 -0.30 -15.88 -0.95
N VAL A 268 -1.43 -15.28 -1.31
CA VAL A 268 -1.50 -14.06 -2.13
C VAL A 268 -2.13 -12.94 -1.29
N LEU A 269 -1.46 -11.80 -1.24
CA LEU A 269 -1.95 -10.57 -0.62
C LEU A 269 -2.04 -9.47 -1.67
N VAL A 270 -3.24 -8.99 -1.97
CA VAL A 270 -3.47 -7.88 -2.89
C VAL A 270 -3.90 -6.65 -2.12
N MET A 271 -3.28 -5.51 -2.40
CA MET A 271 -3.60 -4.21 -1.83
C MET A 271 -3.80 -3.20 -2.94
N GLY A 272 -4.99 -2.62 -3.04
CA GLY A 272 -5.25 -1.62 -4.06
C GLY A 272 -6.43 -0.71 -3.76
N GLU A 273 -6.45 0.44 -4.42
CA GLU A 273 -7.64 1.28 -4.49
C GLU A 273 -8.34 0.98 -5.82
N ILE A 274 -9.31 0.07 -5.78
CA ILE A 274 -10.09 -0.26 -6.96
C ILE A 274 -11.23 0.75 -7.05
N SER A 275 -11.02 1.84 -7.79
CA SER A 275 -12.10 2.78 -8.08
C SER A 275 -13.03 2.18 -9.14
N PHE A 276 -14.27 1.90 -8.73
CA PHE A 276 -15.31 1.41 -9.64
C PHE A 276 -15.93 2.52 -10.49
N ASP A 277 -15.67 3.80 -10.19
CA ASP A 277 -16.25 4.93 -10.94
C ASP A 277 -15.63 5.06 -12.34
N ASN A 278 -14.36 4.67 -12.52
CA ASN A 278 -13.70 4.66 -13.84
C ASN A 278 -14.15 3.50 -14.71
N LEU A 279 -14.74 2.49 -14.09
CA LEU A 279 -15.34 1.37 -14.75
C LEU A 279 -16.78 1.76 -15.03
N ARG A 280 -17.10 2.02 -16.30
CA ARG A 280 -18.47 1.79 -16.78
C ARG A 280 -18.83 0.29 -16.72
N LEU A 281 -18.31 -0.47 -15.75
CA LEU A 281 -18.85 -1.76 -15.40
C LEU A 281 -20.24 -1.47 -14.85
N SER A 282 -21.24 -1.91 -15.61
CA SER A 282 -22.56 -2.14 -15.09
C SER A 282 -22.47 -2.89 -13.76
N HIS A 283 -23.52 -2.81 -12.94
CA HIS A 283 -23.66 -3.60 -11.70
C HIS A 283 -23.29 -5.09 -11.88
N SER A 284 -23.45 -5.63 -13.10
CA SER A 284 -22.99 -6.97 -13.48
C SER A 284 -21.47 -7.16 -13.39
N GLY A 285 -20.63 -6.22 -13.80
CA GLY A 285 -19.17 -6.38 -13.75
C GLY A 285 -18.62 -6.46 -12.33
N TYR A 286 -19.21 -5.70 -11.40
CA TYR A 286 -18.93 -5.82 -9.97
C TYR A 286 -19.38 -7.19 -9.42
N THR A 287 -20.59 -7.62 -9.80
CA THR A 287 -21.13 -8.92 -9.40
C THR A 287 -20.29 -10.07 -9.93
N ASP A 288 -19.75 -9.94 -11.15
CA ASP A 288 -18.90 -10.95 -11.77
C ASP A 288 -17.52 -11.03 -11.12
N LEU A 289 -16.91 -9.91 -10.75
CA LEU A 289 -15.64 -9.90 -10.03
C LEU A 289 -15.79 -10.52 -8.62
N LYS A 290 -16.88 -10.15 -7.92
CA LYS A 290 -17.24 -10.76 -6.64
C LYS A 290 -17.55 -12.25 -6.80
N ARG A 291 -18.26 -12.65 -7.85
CA ARG A 291 -18.55 -14.06 -8.16
C ARG A 291 -17.26 -14.81 -8.44
N GLN A 292 -16.37 -14.30 -9.31
CA GLN A 292 -15.08 -14.91 -9.60
C GLN A 292 -14.23 -15.11 -8.34
N PHE A 293 -14.20 -14.14 -7.42
CA PHE A 293 -13.53 -14.32 -6.13
C PHE A 293 -14.25 -15.30 -5.20
N SER A 294 -15.58 -15.36 -5.26
CA SER A 294 -16.38 -16.34 -4.50
C SER A 294 -16.21 -17.76 -5.07
N ASP A 295 -16.05 -17.91 -6.37
CA ASP A 295 -15.84 -19.19 -7.05
C ASP A 295 -14.43 -19.73 -6.77
N LEU A 296 -13.48 -18.85 -6.42
CA LEU A 296 -12.19 -19.27 -5.89
C LEU A 296 -12.30 -19.90 -4.50
N ASN A 297 -13.41 -19.71 -3.78
CA ASN A 297 -13.71 -20.29 -2.46
C ASN A 297 -14.03 -21.80 -2.58
N SER A 298 -13.08 -22.54 -3.13
CA SER A 298 -12.97 -24.01 -3.13
C SER A 298 -12.27 -24.46 -1.84
N ASP A 299 -12.29 -25.77 -1.55
CA ASP A 299 -11.60 -26.36 -0.37
C ASP A 299 -10.13 -25.92 -0.23
N ASP A 300 -9.51 -25.49 -1.33
CA ASP A 300 -8.11 -25.07 -1.38
C ASP A 300 -7.86 -23.59 -1.00
N TRP A 301 -8.84 -22.69 -1.07
CA TRP A 301 -8.60 -21.24 -0.93
C TRP A 301 -9.61 -20.52 -0.06
N ILE A 302 -9.11 -19.74 0.92
CA ILE A 302 -9.95 -18.92 1.79
C ILE A 302 -9.83 -17.44 1.40
N LEU A 303 -10.94 -16.84 0.95
CA LEU A 303 -11.09 -15.39 0.92
C LEU A 303 -11.28 -14.88 2.36
N ALA A 304 -10.21 -14.41 3.02
CA ALA A 304 -10.30 -14.07 4.45
C ALA A 304 -11.16 -12.83 4.71
N ARG A 305 -11.15 -11.84 3.81
CA ARG A 305 -12.00 -10.65 3.90
C ARG A 305 -11.88 -9.82 2.63
N ALA A 306 -13.00 -9.35 2.11
CA ALA A 306 -13.04 -8.13 1.31
C ALA A 306 -13.71 -7.06 2.20
N ILE A 307 -12.97 -5.99 2.53
CA ILE A 307 -13.53 -4.89 3.32
C ILE A 307 -14.02 -3.84 2.33
N TRP A 308 -15.27 -3.94 1.93
CA TRP A 308 -15.93 -2.92 1.11
C TRP A 308 -16.30 -1.73 1.99
N GLY A 309 -15.46 -0.70 2.00
CA GLY A 309 -15.75 0.54 2.73
C GLY A 309 -16.55 1.50 1.85
N ARG A 310 -17.82 1.77 2.20
CA ARG A 310 -18.42 3.06 1.82
C ARG A 310 -17.76 4.11 2.71
N ALA A 311 -17.05 5.07 2.13
CA ALA A 311 -16.71 6.29 2.86
C ALA A 311 -18.05 6.90 3.35
N PRO A 312 -18.21 7.21 4.64
CA PRO A 312 -19.36 8.01 5.06
C PRO A 312 -19.30 9.32 4.29
N LEU A 313 -20.38 9.64 3.56
CA LEU A 313 -20.54 10.93 2.91
C LEU A 313 -20.44 11.99 4.01
N GLY A 314 -19.28 12.63 4.13
CA GLY A 314 -19.11 13.74 5.04
C GLY A 314 -20.00 14.87 4.57
N THR A 315 -21.06 15.16 5.31
CA THR A 315 -21.78 16.43 5.22
C THR A 315 -20.91 17.51 5.84
N SER A 316 -19.86 17.96 5.15
CA SER A 316 -19.26 19.24 5.50
C SER A 316 -20.09 20.33 4.82
N GLU A 317 -20.91 21.00 5.62
CA GLU A 317 -21.37 22.35 5.34
C GLU A 317 -20.13 23.22 5.13
N GLU A 318 -19.76 23.47 3.88
CA GLU A 318 -19.16 24.72 3.38
C GLU A 318 -18.72 24.52 1.92
N GLY A 319 -19.49 25.08 1.00
CA GLY A 319 -18.94 25.75 -0.20
C GLY A 319 -18.56 24.95 -1.44
N PHE A 320 -18.71 23.62 -1.52
CA PHE A 320 -18.49 22.89 -2.78
C PHE A 320 -19.80 22.61 -3.52
N THR A 321 -19.89 23.07 -4.78
CA THR A 321 -21.01 22.85 -5.67
C THR A 321 -21.24 21.35 -5.93
N ARG A 322 -22.51 20.95 -5.92
CA ARG A 322 -23.06 19.57 -5.92
C ARG A 322 -22.69 18.65 -7.10
N SER A 323 -21.79 19.03 -8.01
CA SER A 323 -21.56 18.22 -9.22
C SER A 323 -20.56 17.07 -9.08
N HIS A 324 -19.71 17.01 -8.04
CA HIS A 324 -18.70 15.94 -7.90
C HIS A 324 -18.67 15.35 -6.48
N LEU A 325 -19.73 14.62 -6.09
CA LEU A 325 -19.67 13.70 -4.95
C LEU A 325 -19.03 12.38 -5.43
N GLN A 326 -17.70 12.29 -5.38
CA GLN A 326 -16.96 11.06 -5.65
C GLN A 326 -17.09 10.12 -4.45
N ALA A 327 -17.62 8.92 -4.68
CA ALA A 327 -17.60 7.85 -3.69
C ALA A 327 -16.24 7.14 -3.77
N SER A 328 -15.22 7.66 -3.08
CA SER A 328 -13.95 6.92 -2.96
C SER A 328 -14.17 5.69 -2.07
N ALA A 329 -14.11 4.51 -2.69
CA ALA A 329 -14.10 3.24 -2.00
C ALA A 329 -12.69 3.03 -1.41
N GLY A 330 -12.60 2.90 -0.08
CA GLY A 330 -11.32 2.78 0.62
C GLY A 330 -10.59 1.46 0.30
N MET A 331 -9.25 1.50 0.41
CA MET A 331 -8.32 0.39 0.18
C MET A 331 -8.88 -1.01 0.50
N GLU A 332 -8.90 -1.86 -0.51
CA GLU A 332 -9.35 -3.24 -0.39
C GLU A 332 -8.14 -4.18 -0.27
N LEU A 333 -8.18 -5.00 0.78
CA LEU A 333 -7.22 -6.07 1.03
C LEU A 333 -7.86 -7.37 0.56
N LEU A 334 -7.26 -8.05 -0.42
CA LEU A 334 -7.70 -9.40 -0.82
C LEU A 334 -6.66 -10.40 -0.34
N TYR A 335 -7.11 -11.40 0.43
CA TYR A 335 -6.30 -12.47 0.97
C TYR A 335 -6.73 -13.79 0.35
N MET A 336 -5.77 -14.57 -0.13
CA MET A 336 -6.00 -15.95 -0.56
C MET A 336 -4.87 -16.85 -0.07
N ARG A 337 -5.15 -17.74 0.88
CA ARG A 337 -4.22 -18.78 1.37
C ARG A 337 -4.59 -20.11 0.75
N LYS A 338 -3.59 -20.84 0.24
CA LYS A 338 -3.74 -22.25 -0.09
C LYS A 338 -3.68 -23.06 1.20
N GLN A 339 -4.72 -23.81 1.57
CA GLN A 339 -4.57 -24.81 2.63
C GLN A 339 -3.61 -25.89 2.10
N SER A 340 -2.37 -25.92 2.59
CA SER A 340 -1.56 -27.10 2.37
C SER A 340 -2.17 -28.24 3.18
N THR A 341 -2.56 -29.31 2.53
CA THR A 341 -2.83 -30.64 3.14
C THR A 341 -1.59 -31.28 3.77
N ARG A 342 -0.56 -30.49 4.14
CA ARG A 342 0.59 -30.96 4.89
C ARG A 342 0.30 -30.74 6.38
N GLY A 343 0.21 -31.86 7.08
CA GLY A 343 -0.32 -32.01 8.43
C GLY A 343 0.25 -31.03 9.46
N LEU A 344 -0.65 -30.63 10.35
CA LEU A 344 -0.33 -30.18 11.71
C LEU A 344 -0.43 -31.34 12.71
N ASP A 345 -0.21 -32.57 12.23
CA ASP A 345 0.06 -33.73 13.06
C ASP A 345 1.57 -34.00 12.96
N ASP A 346 2.33 -33.29 13.79
CA ASP A 346 3.63 -33.70 14.36
C ASP A 346 3.99 -32.80 15.54
#